data_AF-A0A5C7WS60-F1
#
_entry.id   AF-A0A5C7WS60-F1
#
_cell.length_a   1.000
_cell.length_b   1.000
_cell.length_c   1.000
_cell.angle_alpha   90.00
_cell.angle_beta   90.00
_cell.angle_gamma   90.00
#
_symmetry.space_group_name_H-M   'P 1'
#
loop_
_entity.id
_entity.type
_entity.pdbx_description
1 polymer ?
#
loop_
_entity_poly.entity_id
_entity_poly.type
_entity_poly.pdbx_seq_one_letter_code
_entity_poly.pdbx_strand_id
1 'polypeptide(L)'
;MAALIAIGAALVAIAVATGALRLGHSADSDTPADQLAQQRCQSDVLKRLASPDKATITDIRTETSTLDVDGRDFSSLTASEPLKGIDASRITVLNVSGVANAPSEVGSTIEDHFDCRAYFVDGALAHTLVVFDRAH
;
A
#
# COMPACT_ATOMS: atom_id res chain seq x y z
N MET A 1 1.96 26.63 -72.90
CA MET A 1 1.81 25.17 -72.66
C MET A 1 2.36 24.92 -71.26
N ALA A 2 1.68 24.34 -70.27
CA ALA A 2 0.41 23.66 -70.19
C ALA A 2 -0.12 23.84 -68.75
N ALA A 3 -1.44 23.88 -68.61
CA ALA A 3 -2.14 23.77 -67.33
C ALA A 3 -2.00 22.36 -66.76
N LEU A 4 -2.13 22.21 -65.43
CA LEU A 4 -2.85 21.09 -64.81
C LEU A 4 -3.21 21.46 -63.36
N ILE A 5 -4.52 21.60 -63.14
CA ILE A 5 -5.21 21.72 -61.86
C ILE A 5 -5.27 20.32 -61.24
N ALA A 6 -5.00 20.18 -59.94
CA ALA A 6 -5.49 19.04 -59.16
C ALA A 6 -5.94 19.53 -57.78
N ILE A 7 -7.26 19.49 -57.60
CA ILE A 7 -8.00 19.70 -56.37
C ILE A 7 -7.78 18.47 -55.48
N GLY A 8 -7.42 18.68 -54.23
CA GLY A 8 -7.37 17.63 -53.20
C GLY A 8 -7.86 18.20 -51.87
N ALA A 9 -9.17 18.14 -51.66
CA ALA A 9 -9.82 18.51 -50.41
C ALA A 9 -9.84 17.31 -49.42
N ALA A 10 -9.76 17.65 -48.13
CA ALA A 10 -10.07 16.84 -46.94
C ALA A 10 -9.08 15.69 -46.63
N LEU A 11 -8.64 15.47 -45.39
CA LEU A 11 -9.31 15.61 -44.09
C LEU A 11 -8.30 16.06 -43.03
N VAL A 12 -8.61 17.14 -42.31
CA VAL A 12 -7.93 17.43 -41.03
C VAL A 12 -8.60 16.54 -39.99
N ALA A 13 -7.97 15.41 -39.66
CA ALA A 13 -8.35 14.63 -38.50
C ALA A 13 -7.87 15.40 -37.25
N ILE A 14 -8.74 16.26 -36.72
CA ILE A 14 -8.55 16.81 -35.38
C ILE A 14 -8.88 15.66 -34.43
N ALA A 15 -7.86 14.92 -34.01
CA ALA A 15 -7.98 14.06 -32.84
C ALA A 15 -8.10 14.97 -31.62
N VAL A 16 -9.34 15.36 -31.29
CA VAL A 16 -9.64 15.91 -29.97
C VAL A 16 -9.49 14.74 -29.01
N ALA A 17 -8.31 14.61 -28.40
CA ALA A 17 -8.08 13.72 -27.28
C ALA A 17 -8.91 14.22 -26.10
N THR A 18 -10.20 13.91 -26.14
CA THR A 18 -11.11 13.98 -25.02
C THR A 18 -10.80 12.78 -24.13
N GLY A 19 -10.58 13.05 -22.85
CA GLY A 19 -10.64 12.03 -21.81
C GLY A 19 -9.35 11.23 -21.62
N ALA A 20 -8.57 11.69 -20.64
CA ALA A 20 -8.03 10.87 -19.55
C ALA A 20 -8.28 9.35 -19.67
N LEU A 21 -7.48 8.67 -20.48
CA LEU A 21 -7.27 7.22 -20.41
C LEU A 21 -5.76 6.96 -20.45
N ARG A 22 -5.05 7.50 -19.45
CA ARG A 22 -3.90 6.80 -18.90
C ARG A 22 -4.48 5.90 -17.83
N LEU A 23 -4.52 4.61 -18.14
CA LEU A 23 -4.88 3.52 -17.25
C LEU A 23 -4.34 3.83 -15.85
N GLY A 24 -5.24 3.83 -14.87
CA GLY A 24 -4.95 4.14 -13.49
C GLY A 24 -3.87 3.23 -12.92
N HIS A 25 -2.65 3.74 -12.89
CA HIS A 25 -1.88 3.61 -11.67
C HIS A 25 -2.50 4.64 -10.74
N SER A 26 -3.39 4.19 -9.85
CA SER A 26 -3.75 4.96 -8.66
C SER A 26 -2.49 5.08 -7.81
N ALA A 27 -1.56 5.94 -8.22
CA ALA A 27 -0.93 6.83 -7.28
C ALA A 27 -2.06 7.78 -6.85
N ASP A 28 -2.94 7.23 -6.00
CA ASP A 28 -3.73 8.06 -5.12
C ASP A 28 -2.73 8.96 -4.42
N SER A 29 -3.12 10.19 -4.11
CA SER A 29 -2.18 11.12 -3.50
C SER A 29 -1.88 10.62 -2.08
N ASP A 30 -0.90 9.71 -1.94
CA ASP A 30 -0.54 9.06 -0.68
C ASP A 30 -0.37 10.16 0.35
N THR A 31 -1.23 10.13 1.37
CA THR A 31 -1.18 11.13 2.42
C THR A 31 0.13 10.92 3.21
N PRO A 32 0.62 11.93 3.93
CA PRO A 32 1.76 11.75 4.81
C PRO A 32 1.57 10.59 5.82
N ALA A 33 0.32 10.32 6.23
CA ALA A 33 -0.02 9.20 7.08
C ALA A 33 0.13 7.86 6.35
N ASP A 34 -0.30 7.77 5.08
CA ASP A 34 -0.14 6.55 4.26
C ASP A 34 1.34 6.22 4.07
N GLN A 35 2.15 7.22 3.71
CA GLN A 35 3.59 7.04 3.52
C GLN A 35 4.28 6.60 4.83
N LEU A 36 3.91 7.20 5.96
CA LEU A 36 4.47 6.83 7.26
C LEU A 36 4.04 5.42 7.69
N ALA A 37 2.79 5.04 7.45
CA ALA A 37 2.29 3.70 7.70
C ALA A 37 3.03 2.68 6.84
N GLN A 38 3.14 2.92 5.54
CA GLN A 38 3.87 2.05 4.61
C GLN A 38 5.33 1.87 5.05
N GLN A 39 6.04 2.97 5.32
CA GLN A 39 7.45 2.92 5.74
C GLN A 39 7.61 2.11 7.03
N ARG A 40 6.75 2.35 8.02
CA ARG A 40 6.87 1.64 9.30
C ARG A 40 6.53 0.16 9.16
N CYS A 41 5.44 -0.15 8.47
CA CYS A 41 5.02 -1.52 8.22
C CYS A 41 6.08 -2.31 7.46
N GLN A 42 6.65 -1.76 6.38
CA GLN A 42 7.74 -2.41 5.64
C GLN A 42 8.96 -2.66 6.53
N SER A 43 9.37 -1.69 7.35
CA SER A 43 10.48 -1.87 8.28
C SER A 43 10.21 -3.00 9.28
N ASP A 44 8.99 -3.10 9.81
CA ASP A 44 8.63 -4.12 10.80
C ASP A 44 8.44 -5.51 10.17
N VAL A 45 8.00 -5.57 8.91
CA VAL A 45 7.97 -6.80 8.09
C VAL A 45 9.41 -7.32 7.88
N LEU A 46 10.32 -6.46 7.39
CA LEU A 46 11.71 -6.86 7.11
C LEU A 46 12.42 -7.44 8.34
N LYS A 47 12.20 -6.87 9.53
CA LYS A 47 12.78 -7.37 10.80
C LYS A 47 12.37 -8.80 11.16
N ARG A 48 11.29 -9.31 10.56
CA ARG A 48 10.75 -10.66 10.83
C ARG A 48 11.14 -11.68 9.76
N LEU A 49 11.78 -11.25 8.67
CA LEU A 49 12.23 -12.14 7.60
C LEU A 49 13.59 -12.76 7.95
N ALA A 50 13.83 -13.99 7.47
CA ALA A 50 15.09 -14.70 7.72
C ALA A 50 16.29 -14.06 6.99
N SER A 51 16.05 -13.44 5.84
CA SER A 51 17.09 -12.75 5.04
C SER A 51 16.64 -11.33 4.64
N PRO A 52 16.60 -10.37 5.58
CA PRO A 52 16.05 -9.03 5.35
C PRO A 52 16.73 -8.27 4.21
N ASP A 53 18.07 -8.32 4.13
CA ASP A 53 18.86 -7.55 3.14
C ASP A 53 18.73 -8.07 1.71
N LYS A 54 18.17 -9.28 1.54
CA LYS A 54 17.91 -9.90 0.24
C LYS A 54 16.42 -9.97 -0.08
N ALA A 55 15.57 -9.46 0.82
CA ALA A 55 14.15 -9.48 0.64
C ALA A 55 13.67 -8.31 -0.23
N THR A 56 12.58 -8.52 -0.94
CA THR A 56 11.84 -7.45 -1.63
C THR A 56 10.41 -7.43 -1.11
N ILE A 57 9.82 -6.24 -1.08
CA ILE A 57 8.40 -6.07 -0.76
C ILE A 57 7.72 -5.49 -1.99
N THR A 58 6.64 -6.13 -2.43
CA THR A 58 5.85 -5.75 -3.61
C THR A 58 4.37 -5.63 -3.28
N ASP A 59 3.59 -5.09 -4.24
CA ASP A 59 2.13 -5.01 -4.21
C ASP A 59 1.57 -4.32 -2.95
N ILE A 60 2.30 -3.31 -2.48
CA ILE A 60 1.91 -2.54 -1.30
C ILE A 60 0.63 -1.77 -1.58
N ARG A 61 -0.35 -1.93 -0.68
CA ARG A 61 -1.60 -1.19 -0.66
C ARG A 61 -1.84 -0.65 0.73
N THR A 62 -2.28 0.59 0.82
CA THR A 62 -2.73 1.21 2.07
C THR A 62 -4.20 1.53 1.97
N GLU A 63 -4.97 1.12 2.97
CA GLU A 63 -6.41 1.36 3.03
C GLU A 63 -6.81 1.79 4.44
N THR A 64 -7.76 2.73 4.55
CA THR A 64 -8.37 3.03 5.86
C THR A 64 -9.16 1.82 6.32
N SER A 65 -8.97 1.43 7.58
CA SER A 65 -9.61 0.25 8.16
C SER A 65 -10.35 0.61 9.44
N THR A 66 -11.48 -0.04 9.68
CA THR A 66 -12.23 0.14 10.93
C THR A 66 -11.45 -0.43 12.10
N LEU A 67 -11.44 0.29 13.22
CA LEU A 67 -10.95 -0.24 14.49
C LEU A 67 -11.89 -1.34 14.97
N ASP A 68 -11.33 -2.51 15.28
CA ASP A 68 -12.05 -3.71 15.68
C ASP A 68 -11.61 -4.11 17.09
N VAL A 69 -12.25 -3.45 18.05
CA VAL A 69 -11.87 -3.46 19.47
C VAL A 69 -12.04 -4.82 20.13
N ASP A 70 -12.96 -5.65 19.63
CA ASP A 70 -13.27 -6.97 20.19
C ASP A 70 -12.65 -8.12 19.38
N GLY A 71 -12.14 -7.83 18.18
CA GLY A 71 -11.54 -8.80 17.28
C GLY A 71 -10.04 -8.58 17.14
N ARG A 72 -9.63 -8.25 15.91
CA ARG A 72 -8.21 -8.31 15.51
C ARG A 72 -7.31 -7.27 16.20
N ASP A 73 -7.88 -6.18 16.75
CA ASP A 73 -7.10 -5.12 17.42
C ASP A 73 -7.05 -5.27 18.93
N PHE A 74 -7.85 -6.18 19.51
CA PHE A 74 -7.99 -6.32 20.95
C PHE A 74 -6.63 -6.46 21.66
N SER A 75 -5.74 -7.29 21.12
CA SER A 75 -4.42 -7.52 21.70
C SER A 75 -3.55 -6.25 21.66
N SER A 76 -3.53 -5.52 20.54
CA SER A 76 -2.83 -4.24 20.44
C SER A 76 -3.39 -3.20 21.40
N LEU A 77 -4.72 -3.09 21.52
CA LEU A 77 -5.38 -2.11 22.39
C LEU A 77 -5.19 -2.39 23.89
N THR A 78 -4.97 -3.66 24.27
CA THR A 78 -4.84 -4.06 25.68
C THR A 78 -3.39 -4.24 26.15
N ALA A 79 -2.50 -4.69 25.25
CA ALA A 79 -1.12 -5.03 25.57
C ALA A 79 -0.10 -3.95 25.15
N SER A 80 -0.42 -3.10 24.17
CA SER A 80 0.49 -2.05 23.71
C SER A 80 0.35 -0.81 24.60
N GLU A 81 1.41 -0.46 25.34
CA GLU A 81 1.47 0.78 26.13
C GLU A 81 1.02 2.05 25.38
N PRO A 82 1.40 2.29 24.10
CA PRO A 82 0.95 3.49 23.38
C PRO A 82 -0.54 3.52 23.03
N LEU A 83 -1.27 2.40 23.14
CA LEU A 83 -2.70 2.31 22.82
C LEU A 83 -3.58 2.07 24.05
N LYS A 84 -2.99 1.55 25.13
CA LYS A 84 -3.73 1.13 26.32
C LYS A 84 -4.45 2.31 26.98
N GLY A 85 -5.77 2.19 27.12
CA GLY A 85 -6.62 3.18 27.77
C GLY A 85 -6.89 4.43 26.91
N ILE A 86 -6.45 4.46 25.65
CA ILE A 86 -6.82 5.49 24.69
C ILE A 86 -8.26 5.26 24.25
N ASP A 87 -9.03 6.34 24.17
CA ASP A 87 -10.40 6.30 23.64
C ASP A 87 -10.38 5.89 22.16
N ALA A 88 -11.19 4.89 21.80
CA ALA A 88 -11.27 4.35 20.44
C ALA A 88 -11.57 5.42 19.37
N SER A 89 -12.33 6.46 19.71
CA SER A 89 -12.66 7.56 18.78
C SER A 89 -11.44 8.42 18.38
N ARG A 90 -10.35 8.35 19.14
CA ARG A 90 -9.08 9.03 18.85
C ARG A 90 -8.13 8.18 18.00
N ILE A 91 -8.49 6.91 17.77
CA ILE A 91 -7.65 5.97 17.05
C ILE A 91 -8.16 5.85 15.61
N THR A 92 -7.30 6.20 14.67
CA THR A 92 -7.48 5.89 13.25
C THR A 92 -6.58 4.72 12.89
N VAL A 93 -7.06 3.80 12.05
CA VAL A 93 -6.26 2.66 11.60
C VAL A 93 -6.11 2.64 10.10
N LEU A 94 -4.88 2.46 9.65
CA LEU A 94 -4.55 2.14 8.26
C LEU A 94 -4.13 0.67 8.19
N ASN A 95 -4.66 -0.08 7.23
CA ASN A 95 -4.18 -1.39 6.87
C ASN A 95 -3.19 -1.24 5.71
N VAL A 96 -1.98 -1.76 5.89
CA VAL A 96 -0.96 -1.85 4.85
C VAL A 96 -0.76 -3.31 4.53
N SER A 97 -1.19 -3.74 3.36
CA SER A 97 -1.01 -5.11 2.87
C SER A 97 0.07 -5.16 1.80
N GLY A 98 0.71 -6.31 1.63
CA GLY A 98 1.66 -6.54 0.55
C GLY A 98 2.21 -7.95 0.54
N VAL A 99 3.24 -8.15 -0.28
CA VAL A 99 3.92 -9.44 -0.44
C VAL A 99 5.39 -9.29 -0.10
N ALA A 100 5.88 -10.07 0.86
CA ALA A 100 7.28 -10.15 1.21
C ALA A 100 7.92 -11.36 0.51
N ASN A 101 8.92 -11.11 -0.31
CA ASN A 101 9.68 -12.12 -1.01
C ASN A 101 11.06 -12.23 -0.37
N ALA A 102 11.41 -13.38 0.20
CA ALA A 102 12.70 -13.59 0.86
C ALA A 102 13.33 -14.94 0.46
N PRO A 103 14.65 -15.00 0.25
CA PRO A 103 15.32 -16.28 0.06
C PRO A 103 15.18 -17.18 1.29
N SER A 104 14.88 -18.46 1.05
CA SER A 104 14.93 -19.53 2.03
C SER A 104 16.38 -20.01 2.25
N GLU A 105 16.60 -20.75 3.33
CA GLU A 105 17.90 -21.36 3.62
C GLU A 105 18.33 -22.38 2.55
N VAL A 106 17.40 -22.92 1.77
CA VAL A 106 17.66 -23.89 0.70
C VAL A 106 17.73 -23.26 -0.71
N GLY A 107 17.71 -21.92 -0.79
CA GLY A 107 17.93 -21.17 -2.04
C GLY A 107 16.69 -20.95 -2.91
N SER A 108 15.49 -21.33 -2.46
CA SER A 108 14.23 -20.92 -3.07
C SER A 108 13.78 -19.55 -2.56
N THR A 109 12.82 -18.89 -3.22
CA THR A 109 12.16 -17.70 -2.68
C THR A 109 10.88 -18.12 -1.96
N ILE A 110 10.68 -17.60 -0.75
CA ILE A 110 9.43 -17.69 0.01
C ILE A 110 8.66 -16.40 -0.25
N GLU A 111 7.40 -16.57 -0.64
CA GLU A 111 6.44 -15.48 -0.83
C GLU A 111 5.45 -15.52 0.34
N ASP A 112 5.51 -14.50 1.20
CA ASP A 112 4.62 -14.37 2.36
C ASP A 112 3.76 -13.11 2.19
N HIS A 113 2.45 -13.29 2.10
CA HIS A 113 1.52 -12.18 2.21
C HIS A 113 1.54 -11.63 3.65
N PHE A 114 1.45 -10.32 3.78
CA PHE A 114 1.31 -9.70 5.10
C PHE A 114 0.21 -8.66 5.13
N ASP A 115 -0.38 -8.52 6.30
CA ASP A 115 -1.22 -7.41 6.71
C ASP A 115 -0.55 -6.70 7.88
N CYS A 116 -0.42 -5.39 7.77
CA CYS A 116 0.09 -4.54 8.83
C CYS A 116 -0.93 -3.48 9.21
N ARG A 117 -1.35 -3.49 10.48
CA ARG A 117 -2.21 -2.45 11.03
C ARG A 117 -1.37 -1.34 11.65
N ALA A 118 -1.48 -0.14 11.12
CA ALA A 118 -0.86 1.07 11.64
C ALA A 118 -1.90 1.89 12.41
N TYR A 119 -1.68 2.06 13.71
CA TYR A 119 -2.57 2.76 14.63
C TYR A 119 -2.08 4.18 14.86
N PHE A 120 -2.91 5.14 14.50
CA PHE A 120 -2.66 6.56 14.71
C PHE A 120 -3.53 7.08 15.85
N VAL A 121 -2.92 7.78 16.81
CA VAL A 121 -3.63 8.47 17.89
C VAL A 121 -3.56 9.97 17.61
N ASP A 122 -4.71 10.61 17.41
CA ASP A 122 -4.82 12.02 17.03
C ASP A 122 -3.91 12.41 15.84
N GLY A 123 -3.73 11.48 14.89
CA GLY A 123 -2.91 11.68 13.69
C GLY A 123 -1.43 11.35 13.83
N ALA A 124 -0.94 10.94 15.01
CA ALA A 124 0.44 10.47 15.20
C ALA A 124 0.52 8.94 15.21
N LEU A 125 1.47 8.36 14.46
CA LEU A 125 1.66 6.91 14.44
C LEU A 125 2.14 6.41 15.82
N ALA A 126 1.31 5.64 16.49
CA ALA A 126 1.53 5.19 17.86
C ALA A 126 2.01 3.71 17.92
N HIS A 127 1.49 2.86 17.03
CA HIS A 127 1.81 1.44 17.04
C HIS A 127 1.61 0.79 15.66
N THR A 128 2.26 -0.35 15.43
CA THR A 128 2.10 -1.20 14.25
C THR A 128 1.98 -2.66 14.67
N LEU A 129 1.04 -3.38 14.05
CA LEU A 129 0.87 -4.83 14.20
C LEU A 129 0.99 -5.50 12.84
N VAL A 130 2.07 -6.26 12.64
CA VAL A 130 2.28 -7.07 11.44
C VAL A 130 1.79 -8.49 11.67
N VAL A 131 1.10 -9.06 10.70
CA VAL A 131 0.71 -10.47 10.64
C VAL A 131 1.09 -11.00 9.25
N PHE A 132 1.73 -12.16 9.20
CA PHE A 132 1.98 -12.87 7.93
C PHE A 132 0.91 -13.92 7.75
N ASP A 133 0.34 -14.00 6.55
CA ASP A 133 -0.53 -15.10 6.14
C ASP A 133 0.35 -16.25 5.66
N ARG A 134 0.73 -17.12 6.60
CA ARG A 134 1.43 -18.37 6.29
C ARG A 134 0.40 -19.49 6.30
N ALA A 135 0.16 -20.09 5.14
CA ALA A 135 -0.54 -21.37 5.09
C ALA A 135 0.24 -22.38 5.95
N HIS A 136 -0.44 -22.98 6.92
CA HIS A 136 0.14 -23.91 7.89
C HIS A 136 0.23 -25.33 7.30
#